data_AF-A0A929F2L8-F1
#
_entry.id   AF-A0A929F2L8-F1
#
_cell.length_a   1.000
_cell.length_b   1.000
_cell.length_c   1.000
_cell.angle_alpha   90.00
_cell.angle_beta   90.00
_cell.angle_gamma   90.00
#
_symmetry.space_group_name_H-M   'P 1'
#
loop_
_entity.id
_entity.type
_entity.pdbx_description
1 polymer ?
#
loop_
_entity_poly.entity_id
_entity_poly.type
_entity_poly.pdbx_seq_one_letter_code
_entity_poly.pdbx_strand_id
1 'polypeptide(L)'
;MDVELNNYTVSSGWARRVVSSRHAGLTRLLFLFALISPGAWADLPSFYGEKFVLKGKTWAEVRPPVSIVTASSGALKSEKAYRRQLDSVESTGGPYAYELAEPLLGLGRYHASNGRYGKARDLFRRALHNVRLNDGLYSELQTPYVRALLDTIRLSGDLNALDDRYNYFFRLYGSGQPPYTRLRMRASLEYLRWQREALRLEFDSQEKKRLLTLYQLNESLLTDTWESNSSSPEDQWKLTMSQIRNLYIL
;
A
#
# COMPACT_ATOMS: atom_id res chain seq x y z
N MET A 1 -6.51 63.23 18.61
CA MET A 1 -6.47 63.19 20.07
C MET A 1 -6.45 61.75 20.53
N ASP A 2 -5.33 61.18 20.93
CA ASP A 2 -4.07 60.99 20.22
C ASP A 2 -3.56 59.64 20.70
N VAL A 3 -2.98 58.87 19.77
CA VAL A 3 -2.26 57.63 20.06
C VAL A 3 -0.84 58.05 20.47
N GLU A 4 -0.30 57.52 21.55
CA GLU A 4 1.16 57.41 21.63
C GLU A 4 1.65 56.23 22.49
N LEU A 5 2.51 55.46 21.83
CA LEU A 5 3.28 54.32 22.29
C LEU A 5 4.53 54.84 23.00
N ASN A 6 4.88 54.27 24.16
CA ASN A 6 6.15 54.59 24.81
C ASN A 6 7.19 53.50 24.47
N ASN A 7 8.05 53.80 23.50
CA ASN A 7 9.41 53.27 23.41
C ASN A 7 10.27 53.90 24.51
N TYR A 8 11.36 53.27 24.96
CA TYR A 8 12.69 53.90 25.02
C TYR A 8 13.77 52.88 25.37
N THR A 9 14.90 53.09 24.72
CA THR A 9 16.07 52.23 24.52
C THR A 9 17.31 52.77 25.25
N VAL A 10 18.17 51.84 25.70
CA VAL A 10 19.66 51.84 25.58
C VAL A 10 20.52 52.73 26.49
N SER A 11 21.71 52.17 26.82
CA SER A 11 23.02 52.80 27.10
C SER A 11 23.52 52.55 28.54
N SER A 12 24.79 52.32 28.88
CA SER A 12 26.06 51.81 28.33
C SER A 12 27.09 52.10 29.45
N GLY A 13 28.23 51.41 29.53
CA GLY A 13 29.38 51.95 30.31
C GLY A 13 30.25 50.95 31.06
N TRP A 14 31.54 51.01 30.81
CA TRP A 14 32.60 50.02 31.05
C TRP A 14 33.42 50.20 32.35
N ALA A 15 34.14 49.11 32.72
CA ALA A 15 35.48 49.05 33.34
C ALA A 15 35.61 49.36 34.86
N ARG A 16 36.52 48.81 35.67
CA ARG A 16 37.73 47.97 35.53
C ARG A 16 38.15 47.51 36.96
N ARG A 17 38.68 46.30 37.15
CA ARG A 17 39.89 46.08 37.99
C ARG A 17 40.53 44.70 37.75
N VAL A 18 41.83 44.75 37.44
CA VAL A 18 42.77 43.64 37.22
C VAL A 18 43.75 43.64 38.38
N VAL A 19 43.99 42.50 39.03
CA VAL A 19 45.16 42.11 39.86
C VAL A 19 45.01 40.59 40.10
N SER A 20 45.96 39.65 40.02
CA SER A 20 47.33 39.51 39.51
C SER A 20 47.65 38.00 39.52
N SER A 21 48.52 37.56 38.63
CA SER A 21 49.03 36.19 38.45
C SER A 21 50.00 35.70 39.53
N ARG A 22 49.95 34.42 39.93
CA ARG A 22 51.07 33.48 40.23
C ARG A 22 50.54 32.03 40.17
N HIS A 23 50.65 31.35 39.02
CA HIS A 23 51.62 30.30 38.69
C HIS A 23 51.69 29.15 39.71
N ALA A 24 51.16 27.98 39.33
CA ALA A 24 51.90 26.71 39.20
C ALA A 24 50.99 25.52 39.51
N GLY A 25 50.89 24.59 38.55
CA GLY A 25 50.57 23.20 38.82
C GLY A 25 49.10 22.82 38.74
N LEU A 26 48.50 22.85 37.55
CA LEU A 26 47.37 21.97 37.20
C LEU A 26 47.26 21.73 35.67
N THR A 27 48.35 21.92 34.91
CA THR A 27 48.43 21.60 33.47
C THR A 27 48.97 20.19 33.23
N ARG A 28 48.37 19.17 33.86
CA ARG A 28 48.67 17.76 33.57
C ARG A 28 47.46 16.81 33.57
N LEU A 29 46.24 17.33 33.41
CA LEU A 29 45.05 16.48 33.29
C LEU A 29 43.97 17.08 32.37
N LEU A 30 44.39 17.69 31.26
CA LEU A 30 43.49 18.21 30.22
C LEU A 30 44.01 17.97 28.79
N PHE A 31 44.79 16.90 28.59
CA PHE A 31 45.26 16.48 27.27
C PHE A 31 45.31 14.95 27.15
N LEU A 32 44.19 14.30 27.46
CA LEU A 32 43.98 12.87 27.17
C LEU A 32 42.50 12.53 26.96
N PHE A 33 41.76 13.43 26.30
CA PHE A 33 40.44 13.14 25.72
C PHE A 33 40.27 13.81 24.35
N ALA A 34 41.38 13.90 23.60
CA ALA A 34 41.40 14.34 22.20
C ALA A 34 42.00 13.24 21.30
N LEU A 35 41.66 11.98 21.61
CA LEU A 35 41.95 10.79 20.82
C LEU A 35 40.76 9.81 20.86
N ILE A 36 39.53 10.35 20.95
CA ILE A 36 38.35 9.62 20.52
C ILE A 36 38.19 9.96 19.06
N SER A 37 38.61 9.05 18.19
CA SER A 37 38.29 9.09 16.77
C SER A 37 36.82 9.49 16.58
N PRO A 38 36.50 10.44 15.70
CA PRO A 38 35.11 10.76 15.34
C PRO A 38 34.32 9.55 14.80
N GLY A 39 34.97 8.40 14.58
CA GLY A 39 34.35 7.17 14.10
C GLY A 39 33.63 6.30 15.14
N ALA A 40 33.62 6.67 16.43
CA ALA A 40 32.99 5.84 17.48
C ALA A 40 31.53 6.21 17.80
N TRP A 41 30.93 7.13 17.06
CA TRP A 41 29.48 7.42 17.10
C TRP A 41 28.76 6.96 15.82
N ALA A 42 29.37 6.05 15.04
CA ALA A 42 28.75 5.46 13.84
C ALA A 42 28.19 4.04 14.09
N ASP A 43 28.45 3.44 15.25
CA ASP A 43 27.88 2.16 15.68
C ASP A 43 26.86 2.40 16.81
N LEU A 44 25.86 3.24 16.54
CA LEU A 44 24.55 2.91 17.11
C LEU A 44 24.18 1.53 16.55
N PRO A 45 23.63 0.59 17.33
CA PRO A 45 23.18 -0.67 16.78
C PRO A 45 22.17 -0.38 15.67
N SER A 46 22.63 -0.45 14.42
CA SER A 46 21.78 -0.39 13.24
C SER A 46 20.74 -1.48 13.40
N PHE A 47 19.45 -1.15 13.24
CA PHE A 47 18.39 -2.15 13.29
C PHE A 47 18.75 -3.31 12.34
N TYR A 48 18.49 -4.54 12.78
CA TYR A 48 18.79 -5.74 11.99
C TYR A 48 17.90 -5.74 10.73
N GLY A 49 18.34 -5.06 9.67
CA GLY A 49 17.49 -4.72 8.52
C GLY A 49 17.99 -3.52 7.71
N GLU A 50 18.67 -2.56 8.35
CA GLU A 50 19.07 -1.30 7.72
C GLU A 50 20.01 -1.50 6.50
N LYS A 51 20.80 -2.58 6.48
CA LYS A 51 21.69 -2.95 5.35
C LYS A 51 20.98 -3.68 4.20
N PHE A 52 19.71 -4.05 4.35
CA PHE A 52 18.92 -4.76 3.33
C PHE A 52 17.88 -3.87 2.63
N VAL A 53 17.62 -2.67 3.15
CA VAL A 53 16.70 -1.71 2.54
C VAL A 53 17.42 -0.84 1.51
N LEU A 54 17.61 -1.39 0.31
CA LEU A 54 18.03 -0.58 -0.84
C LEU A 54 16.80 0.12 -1.43
N LYS A 55 16.63 1.39 -1.08
CA LYS A 55 15.69 2.32 -1.73
C LYS A 55 15.96 2.27 -3.24
N GLY A 56 15.02 1.75 -4.03
CA GLY A 56 15.13 1.65 -5.49
C GLY A 56 15.38 0.26 -6.11
N LYS A 57 15.38 -0.85 -5.37
CA LYS A 57 15.43 -2.21 -5.97
C LYS A 57 14.05 -2.86 -6.14
N THR A 58 13.89 -3.65 -7.21
CA THR A 58 12.71 -4.50 -7.48
C THR A 58 12.69 -5.72 -6.56
N TRP A 59 11.60 -5.88 -5.81
CA TRP A 59 11.41 -6.95 -4.83
C TRP A 59 10.74 -8.18 -5.46
N ALA A 60 11.09 -9.37 -5.00
CA ALA A 60 10.49 -10.64 -5.46
C ALA A 60 8.97 -10.72 -5.24
N GLU A 61 8.41 -9.87 -4.37
CA GLU A 61 6.97 -9.80 -4.09
C GLU A 61 6.19 -8.79 -4.95
N VAL A 62 6.84 -7.95 -5.77
CA VAL A 62 6.08 -7.03 -6.64
C VAL A 62 5.19 -7.89 -7.52
N ARG A 63 3.87 -7.67 -7.47
CA ARG A 63 2.94 -8.39 -8.34
C ARG A 63 3.43 -8.15 -9.76
N PRO A 64 3.84 -9.18 -10.52
CA PRO A 64 4.26 -8.97 -11.89
C PRO A 64 3.11 -8.27 -12.60
N PRO A 65 3.38 -7.29 -13.49
CA PRO A 65 2.33 -6.56 -14.17
C PRO A 65 1.45 -7.57 -14.89
N VAL A 66 0.28 -7.85 -14.34
CA VAL A 66 -0.72 -8.67 -15.01
C VAL A 66 -1.23 -7.77 -16.12
N SER A 67 -0.77 -8.01 -17.33
CA SER A 67 -1.31 -7.32 -18.48
C SER A 67 -2.78 -7.70 -18.56
N ILE A 68 -3.66 -6.69 -18.49
CA ILE A 68 -5.11 -6.83 -18.67
C ILE A 68 -5.43 -7.56 -19.99
N VAL A 69 -4.48 -7.56 -20.92
CA VAL A 69 -4.49 -8.25 -22.21
C VAL A 69 -4.30 -9.77 -22.08
N THR A 70 -3.53 -10.29 -21.11
CA THR A 70 -3.18 -11.73 -21.08
C THR A 70 -4.30 -12.63 -20.57
N ALA A 71 -5.30 -12.10 -19.85
CA ALA A 71 -6.52 -12.83 -19.52
C ALA A 71 -7.52 -12.90 -20.70
N SER A 72 -7.20 -12.24 -21.81
CA SER A 72 -7.95 -12.25 -23.07
C SER A 72 -7.16 -13.08 -24.08
N SER A 73 -7.15 -14.40 -23.94
CA SER A 73 -6.61 -15.30 -24.98
C SER A 73 -7.44 -15.28 -26.29
N GLY A 74 -8.51 -14.48 -26.36
CA GLY A 74 -9.25 -14.16 -27.58
C GLY A 74 -9.02 -12.71 -28.02
N ALA A 75 -9.08 -12.45 -29.33
CA ALA A 75 -9.06 -11.10 -29.87
C ALA A 75 -10.20 -10.25 -29.27
N LEU A 76 -9.87 -9.13 -28.62
CA LEU A 76 -10.88 -8.19 -28.11
C LEU A 76 -11.76 -7.72 -29.26
N LYS A 77 -13.09 -7.69 -29.06
CA LYS A 77 -13.99 -7.09 -30.05
C LYS A 77 -13.69 -5.60 -30.20
N SER A 78 -14.06 -5.01 -31.34
CA SER A 78 -13.95 -3.55 -31.51
C SER A 78 -14.87 -2.81 -30.54
N GLU A 79 -14.53 -1.55 -30.22
CA GLU A 79 -15.37 -0.67 -29.39
C GLU A 79 -16.84 -0.64 -29.87
N LYS A 80 -17.03 -0.51 -31.18
CA LYS A 80 -18.34 -0.47 -31.83
C LYS A 80 -19.12 -1.77 -31.62
N ALA A 81 -18.45 -2.92 -31.66
CA ALA A 81 -19.10 -4.22 -31.44
C ALA A 81 -19.56 -4.39 -29.99
N TYR A 82 -18.75 -3.99 -29.00
CA TYR A 82 -19.18 -4.02 -27.60
C TYR A 82 -20.34 -3.05 -27.32
N ARG A 83 -20.30 -1.83 -27.87
CA ARG A 83 -21.40 -0.87 -27.71
C ARG A 83 -22.72 -1.39 -28.28
N ARG A 84 -22.70 -1.93 -29.50
CA ARG A 84 -23.89 -2.57 -30.11
C ARG A 84 -24.44 -3.70 -29.25
N GLN A 85 -23.55 -4.51 -28.65
CA GLN A 85 -23.96 -5.58 -27.75
C GLN A 85 -24.62 -5.03 -26.49
N LEU A 86 -24.06 -3.97 -25.88
CA LEU A 86 -24.66 -3.28 -24.75
C LEU A 86 -26.03 -2.71 -25.09
N ASP A 87 -26.15 -1.95 -26.18
CA ASP A 87 -27.40 -1.33 -26.61
C ASP A 87 -28.50 -2.39 -26.83
N SER A 88 -28.15 -3.52 -27.44
CA SER A 88 -29.06 -4.65 -27.65
C SER A 88 -29.55 -5.28 -26.35
N VAL A 89 -28.63 -5.48 -25.39
CA VAL A 89 -28.98 -6.05 -24.08
C VAL A 89 -29.84 -5.07 -23.28
N GLU A 90 -29.45 -3.78 -23.24
CA GLU A 90 -30.20 -2.74 -22.51
C GLU A 90 -31.61 -2.55 -23.07
N SER A 91 -31.77 -2.61 -24.40
CA SER A 91 -33.08 -2.49 -25.05
C SER A 91 -34.01 -3.67 -24.77
N THR A 92 -33.45 -4.85 -24.49
CA THR A 92 -34.23 -6.08 -24.29
C THR A 92 -34.50 -6.36 -22.81
N GLY A 93 -33.48 -6.24 -21.96
CA GLY A 93 -33.52 -6.59 -20.54
C GLY A 93 -33.51 -5.40 -19.57
N GLY A 94 -33.45 -4.17 -20.08
CA GLY A 94 -33.41 -2.96 -19.26
C GLY A 94 -32.04 -2.60 -18.69
N PRO A 95 -31.95 -1.55 -17.84
CA PRO A 95 -30.69 -0.92 -17.43
C PRO A 95 -29.83 -1.77 -16.46
N TYR A 96 -30.40 -2.82 -15.89
CA TYR A 96 -29.73 -3.72 -14.93
C TYR A 96 -29.78 -5.19 -15.35
N ALA A 97 -30.04 -5.48 -16.63
CA ALA A 97 -30.02 -6.85 -17.16
C ALA A 97 -28.70 -7.56 -16.78
N TYR A 98 -28.81 -8.84 -16.42
CA TYR A 98 -27.69 -9.66 -15.94
C TYR A 98 -26.58 -9.78 -17.00
N GLU A 99 -26.98 -9.81 -18.28
CA GLU A 99 -26.10 -9.96 -19.44
C GLU A 99 -25.26 -8.72 -19.74
N LEU A 100 -25.46 -7.60 -19.02
CA LEU A 100 -24.67 -6.37 -19.21
C LEU A 100 -23.26 -6.49 -18.67
N ALA A 101 -23.03 -7.29 -17.63
CA ALA A 101 -21.77 -7.28 -16.90
C ALA A 101 -20.57 -7.71 -17.77
N GLU A 102 -20.73 -8.76 -18.57
CA GLU A 102 -19.69 -9.28 -19.47
C GLU A 102 -19.30 -8.29 -20.61
N PRO A 103 -20.25 -7.73 -21.39
CA PRO A 103 -19.94 -6.72 -22.40
C PRO A 103 -19.29 -5.46 -21.82
N LEU A 104 -19.70 -5.03 -20.61
CA LEU A 104 -19.05 -3.92 -19.90
C LEU A 104 -17.60 -4.24 -19.54
N LEU A 105 -17.31 -5.45 -19.05
CA LEU A 105 -15.95 -5.92 -18.79
C LEU A 105 -15.11 -5.97 -20.06
N GLY A 106 -15.66 -6.48 -21.16
CA GLY A 106 -15.00 -6.52 -22.46
C GLY A 106 -14.64 -5.12 -22.99
N LEU A 107 -15.59 -4.19 -22.95
CA LEU A 107 -15.36 -2.80 -23.35
C LEU A 107 -14.34 -2.10 -22.43
N GLY A 108 -14.40 -2.36 -21.13
CA GLY A 108 -13.42 -1.84 -20.17
C GLY A 108 -12.00 -2.32 -20.48
N ARG A 109 -11.84 -3.62 -20.78
CA ARG A 109 -10.54 -4.20 -21.20
C ARG A 109 -10.04 -3.58 -22.50
N TYR A 110 -10.92 -3.36 -23.47
CA TYR A 110 -10.58 -2.65 -24.70
C TYR A 110 -10.07 -1.23 -24.42
N HIS A 111 -10.71 -0.47 -23.53
CA HIS A 111 -10.20 0.86 -23.17
C HIS A 111 -8.87 0.79 -22.42
N ALA A 112 -8.71 -0.15 -21.49
CA ALA A 112 -7.48 -0.31 -20.73
C ALA A 112 -6.28 -0.69 -21.61
N SER A 113 -6.47 -1.59 -22.60
CA SER A 113 -5.41 -1.95 -23.56
C SER A 113 -4.99 -0.80 -24.46
N ASN A 114 -5.87 0.19 -24.65
CA ASN A 114 -5.59 1.42 -25.38
C ASN A 114 -5.12 2.58 -24.46
N GLY A 115 -4.70 2.30 -23.22
CA GLY A 115 -4.24 3.31 -22.26
C GLY A 115 -5.32 4.24 -21.72
N ARG A 116 -6.60 4.01 -22.05
CA ARG A 116 -7.74 4.83 -21.62
C ARG A 116 -8.23 4.39 -20.24
N TYR A 117 -7.37 4.45 -19.23
CA TYR A 117 -7.60 3.88 -17.90
C TYR A 117 -8.81 4.47 -17.16
N GLY A 118 -9.09 5.78 -17.31
CA GLY A 118 -10.28 6.41 -16.72
C GLY A 118 -11.59 5.78 -17.22
N LYS A 119 -11.75 5.69 -18.55
CA LYS A 119 -12.91 5.04 -19.19
C LYS A 119 -13.05 3.57 -18.78
N ALA A 120 -11.92 2.86 -18.72
CA ALA A 120 -11.91 1.46 -18.28
C ALA A 120 -12.42 1.32 -16.83
N ARG A 121 -11.94 2.18 -15.91
CA ARG A 121 -12.38 2.18 -14.50
C ARG A 121 -13.88 2.41 -14.38
N ASP A 122 -14.44 3.33 -15.15
CA ASP A 122 -15.87 3.63 -15.10
C ASP A 122 -16.73 2.45 -15.59
N LEU A 123 -16.28 1.80 -16.66
CA LEU A 123 -16.94 0.59 -17.18
C LEU A 123 -16.87 -0.58 -16.20
N PHE A 124 -15.71 -0.83 -15.58
CA PHE A 124 -15.58 -1.88 -14.58
C PHE A 124 -16.38 -1.58 -13.31
N ARG A 125 -16.49 -0.30 -12.89
CA ARG A 125 -17.38 0.11 -11.79
C ARG A 125 -18.84 -0.14 -12.14
N ARG A 126 -19.27 0.17 -13.36
CA ARG A 126 -20.64 -0.09 -13.84
C ARG A 126 -20.93 -1.60 -13.86
N ALA A 127 -20.00 -2.41 -14.37
CA ALA A 127 -20.13 -3.86 -14.38
C ALA A 127 -20.21 -4.44 -12.96
N LEU A 128 -19.33 -3.99 -12.06
CA LEU A 128 -19.34 -4.38 -10.66
C LEU A 128 -20.64 -3.98 -9.96
N HIS A 129 -21.17 -2.80 -10.25
CA HIS A 129 -22.45 -2.35 -9.70
C HIS A 129 -23.62 -3.22 -10.19
N ASN A 130 -23.67 -3.55 -11.48
CA ASN A 130 -24.68 -4.44 -12.04
C ASN A 130 -24.66 -5.83 -11.39
N VAL A 131 -23.48 -6.44 -11.24
CA VAL A 131 -23.34 -7.74 -10.54
C VAL A 131 -23.78 -7.65 -9.08
N ARG A 132 -23.49 -6.55 -8.38
CA ARG A 132 -23.94 -6.38 -6.99
C ARG A 132 -25.45 -6.28 -6.85
N LEU A 133 -26.13 -5.70 -7.84
CA LEU A 133 -27.59 -5.62 -7.85
C LEU A 133 -28.23 -6.98 -8.14
N ASN A 134 -27.63 -7.77 -9.03
CA ASN A 134 -28.19 -9.07 -9.43
C ASN A 134 -27.81 -10.22 -8.47
N ASP A 135 -26.57 -10.25 -7.98
CA ASP A 135 -26.03 -11.41 -7.25
C ASP A 135 -25.68 -11.10 -5.78
N GLY A 136 -25.83 -9.85 -5.36
CA GLY A 136 -25.57 -9.41 -3.99
C GLY A 136 -24.13 -8.96 -3.70
N LEU A 137 -23.94 -8.38 -2.52
CA LEU A 137 -22.73 -7.62 -2.16
C LEU A 137 -21.47 -8.45 -1.94
N TYR A 138 -21.60 -9.76 -1.72
CA TYR A 138 -20.48 -10.65 -1.43
C TYR A 138 -20.34 -11.82 -2.43
N SER A 139 -21.01 -11.73 -3.58
CA SER A 139 -20.92 -12.75 -4.63
C SER A 139 -19.51 -12.82 -5.24
N GLU A 140 -19.00 -14.04 -5.40
CA GLU A 140 -17.72 -14.28 -6.09
C GLU A 140 -17.76 -13.89 -7.58
N LEU A 141 -18.95 -13.74 -8.18
CA LEU A 141 -19.11 -13.20 -9.53
C LEU A 141 -18.53 -11.79 -9.67
N GLN A 142 -18.32 -11.07 -8.57
CA GLN A 142 -17.65 -9.77 -8.57
C GLN A 142 -16.15 -9.85 -8.90
N THR A 143 -15.52 -11.02 -8.74
CA THR A 143 -14.08 -11.23 -8.85
C THR A 143 -13.46 -10.65 -10.12
N PRO A 144 -13.89 -11.00 -11.35
CA PRO A 144 -13.28 -10.50 -12.57
C PRO A 144 -13.28 -8.97 -12.67
N TYR A 145 -14.33 -8.31 -12.17
CA TYR A 145 -14.46 -6.84 -12.21
C TYR A 145 -13.56 -6.16 -11.18
N VAL A 146 -13.49 -6.71 -9.96
CA VAL A 146 -12.59 -6.18 -8.92
C VAL A 146 -11.12 -6.36 -9.33
N ARG A 147 -10.78 -7.50 -9.92
CA ARG A 147 -9.43 -7.76 -10.47
C ARG A 147 -9.08 -6.77 -11.58
N ALA A 148 -9.99 -6.57 -12.53
CA ALA A 148 -9.80 -5.60 -13.62
C ALA A 148 -9.61 -4.17 -13.08
N LEU A 149 -10.34 -3.77 -12.03
CA LEU A 149 -10.15 -2.50 -11.35
C LEU A 149 -8.77 -2.40 -10.69
N LEU A 150 -8.33 -3.39 -9.91
CA LEU A 150 -7.01 -3.40 -9.29
C LEU A 150 -5.91 -3.21 -10.34
N ASP A 151 -5.98 -3.95 -11.44
CA ASP A 151 -4.96 -3.94 -12.48
C ASP A 151 -4.96 -2.60 -13.23
N THR A 152 -6.15 -2.06 -13.56
CA THR A 152 -6.28 -0.77 -14.26
C THR A 152 -5.84 0.39 -13.41
N ILE A 153 -6.19 0.39 -12.12
CA ILE A 153 -5.79 1.44 -11.19
C ILE A 153 -4.26 1.41 -11.01
N ARG A 154 -3.66 0.23 -10.86
CA ARG A 154 -2.20 0.07 -10.79
C ARG A 154 -1.51 0.63 -12.04
N LEU A 155 -2.03 0.33 -13.24
CA LEU A 155 -1.48 0.88 -14.48
C LEU A 155 -1.62 2.40 -14.57
N SER A 156 -2.65 2.99 -13.97
CA SER A 156 -2.83 4.44 -13.93
C SER A 156 -1.93 5.16 -12.91
N GLY A 157 -1.28 4.44 -12.00
CA GLY A 157 -0.43 5.02 -10.95
C GLY A 157 -1.18 5.65 -9.76
N ASP A 158 -2.50 5.53 -9.72
CA ASP A 158 -3.36 6.07 -8.64
C ASP A 158 -3.29 5.16 -7.40
N LEU A 159 -2.26 5.36 -6.58
CA LEU A 159 -1.97 4.51 -5.40
C LEU A 159 -3.06 4.58 -4.33
N ASN A 160 -3.68 5.76 -4.14
CA ASN A 160 -4.78 5.93 -3.19
C ASN A 160 -6.00 5.08 -3.60
N ALA A 161 -6.43 5.18 -4.86
CA ALA A 161 -7.53 4.36 -5.33
C ALA A 161 -7.17 2.86 -5.36
N LEU A 162 -5.87 2.53 -5.49
CA LEU A 162 -5.41 1.14 -5.46
C LEU A 162 -5.56 0.57 -4.06
N ASP A 163 -5.16 1.31 -3.03
CA ASP A 163 -5.30 0.92 -1.64
C ASP A 163 -6.76 0.72 -1.24
N ASP A 164 -7.62 1.68 -1.59
CA ASP A 164 -9.07 1.56 -1.41
C ASP A 164 -9.64 0.31 -2.08
N ARG A 165 -9.15 -0.01 -3.28
CA ARG A 165 -9.61 -1.18 -4.03
C ARG A 165 -9.10 -2.48 -3.41
N TYR A 166 -7.90 -2.52 -2.84
CA TYR A 166 -7.41 -3.67 -2.08
C TYR A 166 -8.20 -3.86 -0.77
N ASN A 167 -8.58 -2.78 -0.08
CA ASN A 167 -9.46 -2.84 1.09
C ASN A 167 -10.85 -3.41 0.72
N TYR A 168 -11.41 -3.03 -0.43
CA TYR A 168 -12.63 -3.65 -0.94
C TYR A 168 -12.44 -5.13 -1.27
N PHE A 169 -11.38 -5.46 -2.02
CA PHE A 169 -11.05 -6.82 -2.41
C PHE A 169 -10.90 -7.74 -1.19
N PHE A 170 -10.18 -7.32 -0.17
CA PHE A 170 -10.00 -8.11 1.05
C PHE A 170 -11.32 -8.35 1.79
N ARG A 171 -12.20 -7.33 1.88
CA ARG A 171 -13.54 -7.48 2.46
C ARG A 171 -14.44 -8.43 1.69
N LEU A 172 -14.39 -8.40 0.35
CA LEU A 172 -15.13 -9.32 -0.50
C LEU A 172 -14.81 -10.79 -0.18
N TYR A 173 -13.56 -11.08 0.20
CA TYR A 173 -13.09 -12.41 0.57
C TYR A 173 -13.08 -12.67 2.08
N GLY A 174 -13.92 -11.97 2.84
CA GLY A 174 -14.16 -12.27 4.25
C GLY A 174 -13.13 -11.69 5.22
N SER A 175 -12.29 -10.73 4.79
CA SER A 175 -11.40 -9.97 5.68
C SER A 175 -10.45 -10.82 6.54
N GLY A 176 -9.98 -11.94 5.98
CA GLY A 176 -9.09 -12.86 6.70
C GLY A 176 -9.77 -13.68 7.79
N GLN A 177 -11.10 -13.77 7.78
CA GLN A 177 -11.88 -14.57 8.71
C GLN A 177 -12.25 -15.94 8.10
N PRO A 178 -12.51 -16.97 8.94
CA PRO A 178 -12.96 -18.27 8.46
C PRO A 178 -14.29 -18.19 7.68
N PRO A 179 -14.59 -19.17 6.82
CA PRO A 179 -13.76 -20.33 6.48
C PRO A 179 -12.55 -19.96 5.61
N TYR A 180 -11.41 -20.63 5.83
CA TYR A 180 -10.15 -20.39 5.12
C TYR A 180 -10.08 -21.11 3.77
N THR A 181 -11.02 -20.81 2.88
CA THR A 181 -11.02 -21.40 1.53
C THR A 181 -9.78 -20.95 0.74
N ARG A 182 -9.37 -21.74 -0.26
CA ARG A 182 -8.22 -21.41 -1.13
C ARG A 182 -8.31 -20.00 -1.71
N LEU A 183 -9.49 -19.56 -2.13
CA LEU A 183 -9.71 -18.22 -2.69
C LEU A 183 -9.51 -17.12 -1.63
N ARG A 184 -10.08 -17.30 -0.43
CA ARG A 184 -9.93 -16.36 0.67
C ARG A 184 -8.50 -16.28 1.16
N MET A 185 -7.82 -17.42 1.31
CA MET A 185 -6.42 -17.48 1.69
C MET A 185 -5.52 -16.75 0.68
N ARG A 186 -5.74 -17.03 -0.61
CA ARG A 186 -5.04 -16.30 -1.68
C ARG A 186 -5.28 -14.80 -1.54
N ALA A 187 -6.52 -14.35 -1.40
CA ALA A 187 -6.87 -12.94 -1.26
C ALA A 187 -6.21 -12.28 -0.04
N SER A 188 -6.17 -12.96 1.11
CA SER A 188 -5.45 -12.50 2.31
C SER A 188 -3.96 -12.31 2.04
N LEU A 189 -3.30 -13.30 1.45
CA LEU A 189 -1.88 -13.19 1.06
C LEU A 189 -1.64 -12.07 0.05
N GLU A 190 -2.59 -11.82 -0.87
CA GLU A 190 -2.49 -10.70 -1.80
C GLU A 190 -2.63 -9.34 -1.11
N TYR A 191 -3.54 -9.24 -0.15
CA TYR A 191 -3.73 -8.05 0.67
C TYR A 191 -2.48 -7.76 1.49
N LEU A 192 -1.97 -8.75 2.24
CA LEU A 192 -0.75 -8.64 3.04
C LEU A 192 0.45 -8.17 2.20
N ARG A 193 0.63 -8.74 1.00
CA ARG A 193 1.65 -8.28 0.04
C ARG A 193 1.47 -6.81 -0.33
N TRP A 194 0.24 -6.40 -0.69
CA TRP A 194 -0.02 -5.01 -1.06
C TRP A 194 0.25 -4.05 0.10
N GLN A 195 -0.16 -4.40 1.33
CA GLN A 195 0.11 -3.59 2.52
C GLN A 195 1.63 -3.37 2.72
N ARG A 196 2.45 -4.39 2.47
CA ARG A 196 3.92 -4.25 2.47
C ARG A 196 4.45 -3.37 1.33
N GLU A 197 3.89 -3.52 0.13
CA GLU A 197 4.24 -2.68 -1.02
C GLU A 197 3.91 -1.21 -0.74
N ALA A 198 2.73 -0.93 -0.17
CA ALA A 198 2.28 0.38 0.25
C ALA A 198 3.26 1.04 1.25
N LEU A 199 3.71 0.31 2.27
CA LEU A 199 4.70 0.80 3.23
C LEU A 199 6.01 1.25 2.54
N ARG A 200 6.51 0.46 1.58
CA ARG A 200 7.74 0.80 0.83
C ARG A 200 7.58 1.99 -0.12
N LEU A 201 6.36 2.25 -0.57
CA LEU A 201 6.06 3.38 -1.46
C LEU A 201 5.88 4.69 -0.69
N GLU A 202 5.81 4.66 0.64
CA GLU A 202 5.68 5.83 1.52
C GLU A 202 4.54 6.78 1.07
N PHE A 203 3.48 6.27 0.44
CA PHE A 203 2.45 7.13 -0.18
C PHE A 203 1.39 7.65 0.80
N ASP A 204 1.29 7.08 2.00
CA ASP A 204 0.41 7.55 3.08
C ASP A 204 1.17 7.90 4.35
N SER A 205 0.55 8.70 5.22
CA SER A 205 1.13 9.16 6.49
C SER A 205 0.83 8.26 7.70
N GLN A 206 0.27 7.07 7.49
CA GLN A 206 -0.19 6.14 8.53
C GLN A 206 0.68 4.87 8.65
N GLU A 207 1.94 4.95 8.23
CA GLU A 207 2.90 3.84 8.18
C GLU A 207 2.89 2.96 9.44
N LYS A 208 3.02 3.56 10.64
CA LYS A 208 3.05 2.83 11.91
C LYS A 208 1.77 2.02 12.15
N LYS A 209 0.61 2.63 11.87
CA LYS A 209 -0.70 1.96 12.04
C LYS A 209 -0.87 0.85 11.02
N ARG A 210 -0.45 1.08 9.77
CA ARG A 210 -0.49 0.09 8.69
C ARG A 210 0.40 -1.11 9.03
N LEU A 211 1.62 -0.89 9.50
CA LEU A 211 2.55 -1.95 9.92
C LEU A 211 1.98 -2.77 11.08
N LEU A 212 1.45 -2.12 12.12
CA LEU A 212 0.84 -2.81 13.26
C LEU A 212 -0.35 -3.67 12.82
N THR A 213 -1.25 -3.11 12.01
CA THR A 213 -2.43 -3.81 11.48
C THR A 213 -2.01 -5.02 10.63
N LEU A 214 -0.98 -4.84 9.80
CA LEU A 214 -0.43 -5.87 8.94
C LEU A 214 0.18 -7.03 9.75
N TYR A 215 0.95 -6.71 10.80
CA TYR A 215 1.54 -7.69 11.70
C TYR A 215 0.46 -8.52 12.40
N GLN A 216 -0.50 -7.84 13.04
CA GLN A 216 -1.58 -8.48 13.81
C GLN A 216 -2.47 -9.36 12.93
N LEU A 217 -2.81 -8.90 11.72
CA LEU A 217 -3.61 -9.68 10.78
C LEU A 217 -2.89 -10.98 10.36
N ASN A 218 -1.59 -10.91 10.09
CA ASN A 218 -0.87 -12.08 9.64
C ASN A 218 -0.58 -13.07 10.78
N GLU A 219 -0.35 -12.56 11.99
CA GLU A 219 -0.30 -13.36 13.21
C GLU A 219 -1.62 -14.10 13.44
N SER A 220 -2.77 -13.40 13.38
CA SER A 220 -4.08 -14.06 13.57
C SER A 220 -4.33 -15.13 12.52
N LEU A 221 -4.00 -14.87 11.24
CA LEU A 221 -4.11 -15.86 10.18
C LEU A 221 -3.26 -17.10 10.45
N LEU A 222 -2.02 -16.94 10.91
CA LEU A 222 -1.13 -18.06 11.26
C LEU A 222 -1.72 -18.90 12.38
N THR A 223 -2.10 -18.25 13.49
CA THR A 223 -2.65 -18.93 14.67
C THR A 223 -3.94 -19.67 14.33
N ASP A 224 -4.91 -18.97 13.74
CA ASP A 224 -6.23 -19.55 13.48
C ASP A 224 -6.17 -20.73 12.49
N THR A 225 -5.36 -20.60 11.43
CA THR A 225 -5.24 -21.65 10.40
C THR A 225 -4.44 -22.86 10.88
N TRP A 226 -3.50 -22.66 11.80
CA TRP A 226 -2.75 -23.72 12.47
C TRP A 226 -3.66 -24.50 13.41
N GLU A 227 -4.36 -23.80 14.31
CA GLU A 227 -5.24 -24.42 15.31
C GLU A 227 -6.41 -25.18 14.68
N SER A 228 -7.00 -24.62 13.63
CA SER A 228 -8.11 -25.26 12.91
C SER A 228 -7.68 -26.28 11.85
N ASN A 229 -6.37 -26.45 11.61
CA ASN A 229 -5.80 -27.28 10.55
C ASN A 229 -6.45 -27.03 9.17
N SER A 230 -6.77 -25.76 8.89
CA SER A 230 -7.62 -25.35 7.75
C SER A 230 -6.85 -24.88 6.52
N SER A 231 -5.53 -24.97 6.54
CA SER A 231 -4.62 -24.45 5.51
C SER A 231 -3.65 -25.51 5.03
N SER A 232 -3.25 -25.45 3.76
CA SER A 232 -2.19 -26.32 3.24
C SER A 232 -0.82 -25.96 3.84
N PRO A 233 0.16 -26.89 3.87
CA PRO A 233 1.53 -26.58 4.26
C PRO A 233 2.15 -25.44 3.42
N GLU A 234 1.76 -25.34 2.15
CA GLU A 234 2.20 -24.25 1.26
C GLU A 234 1.66 -22.89 1.71
N ASP A 235 0.39 -22.82 2.12
CA ASP A 235 -0.21 -21.59 2.62
C ASP A 235 0.40 -21.17 3.95
N GLN A 236 0.65 -22.13 4.85
CA GLN A 236 1.37 -21.91 6.10
C GLN A 236 2.77 -21.34 5.87
N TRP A 237 3.51 -21.92 4.93
CA TRP A 237 4.81 -21.39 4.54
C TRP A 237 4.72 -19.96 4.00
N LYS A 238 3.73 -19.67 3.15
CA LYS A 238 3.52 -18.31 2.60
C LYS A 238 3.17 -17.29 3.70
N LEU A 239 2.32 -17.63 4.66
CA LEU A 239 1.97 -16.78 5.80
C LEU A 239 3.18 -16.55 6.72
N THR A 240 3.96 -17.59 6.97
CA THR A 240 5.20 -17.51 7.77
C THR A 240 6.22 -16.60 7.09
N MET A 241 6.47 -16.81 5.81
CA MET A 241 7.37 -15.94 5.03
C MET A 241 6.83 -14.51 4.94
N SER A 242 5.51 -14.33 4.84
CA SER A 242 4.86 -13.02 4.94
C SER A 242 5.14 -12.36 6.30
N GLN A 243 5.15 -13.12 7.39
CA GLN A 243 5.35 -12.59 8.75
C GLN A 243 6.80 -12.16 8.96
N ILE A 244 7.73 -13.02 8.54
CA ILE A 244 9.15 -12.72 8.52
C ILE A 244 9.37 -11.41 7.76
N ARG A 245 8.80 -11.26 6.55
CA ARG A 245 8.94 -10.03 5.76
C ARG A 245 8.39 -8.78 6.46
N ASN A 246 7.32 -8.90 7.26
CA ASN A 246 6.80 -7.78 8.03
C ASN A 246 7.84 -7.25 9.04
N LEU A 247 8.67 -8.14 9.61
CA LEU A 247 9.72 -7.78 10.57
C LEU A 247 10.92 -7.07 9.92
N TYR A 248 11.13 -7.25 8.61
CA TYR A 248 12.23 -6.64 7.84
C TYR A 248 11.81 -5.41 7.03
N ILE A 249 10.61 -4.85 7.29
CA ILE A 249 10.16 -3.59 6.66
C ILE A 249 10.60 -2.36 7.45
N LEU A 250 10.99 -2.55 8.71
CA LEU A 250 11.67 -1.56 9.54
C LEU A 250 13.18 -1.56 9.25
#